data_AF-A0AA34QVT1-F1
#
_entry.id   AF-A0AA34QVT1-F1
#
_cell.length_a   1.000
_cell.length_b   1.000
_cell.length_c   1.000
_cell.angle_alpha   90.00
_cell.angle_beta   90.00
_cell.angle_gamma   90.00
#
_symmetry.space_group_name_H-M   'P 1'
#
loop_
_entity.id
_entity.type
_entity.pdbx_description
1 polymer ?
#
loop_
_entity_poly.entity_id
_entity_poly.type
_entity_poly.pdbx_seq_one_letter_code
_entity_poly.pdbx_strand_id
1 'polypeptide(L)'
;ERVEYLFLIIFTVEAFLKVIAYGLLFHPNAYLRNGWNLLDFIIVVVGLFSAILEQATKADGANALGGKGAGFDVKALRAFRVLRPLRLVSGVPSLQVVLNSIIKAMVPLLHIALLVLFVIIIYAIIGLELFMGKMHKTCYNQEGIADVPAEDDPSPCALETGHGRQCQNGTVCKPGWDGPKHGITNFDNFAFAMLTVFQCITMEGWTDVLYWRVFQREGEGQGPGRFPEAAGEAAARRGSQRLPGLDHSGRRHRS
;
A
#
# COMPACT_ATOMS: atom_id res chain seq x y z
N GLU A 1 -24.98 17.10 -9.07
CA GLU A 1 -25.20 18.15 -8.06
C GLU A 1 -26.64 18.24 -7.57
N ARG A 2 -27.63 18.72 -8.35
CA ARG A 2 -29.04 18.85 -7.86
C ARG A 2 -29.63 17.57 -7.26
N VAL A 3 -29.46 16.44 -7.95
CA VAL A 3 -29.91 15.11 -7.48
C VAL A 3 -29.21 14.69 -6.19
N GLU A 4 -27.95 15.07 -6.00
CA GLU A 4 -27.19 14.75 -4.79
C GLU A 4 -27.69 15.51 -3.56
N TYR A 5 -28.13 16.77 -3.75
CA TYR A 5 -28.77 17.55 -2.70
C TYR A 5 -30.15 16.97 -2.35
N LEU A 6 -30.94 16.53 -3.34
CA LEU A 6 -32.23 15.86 -3.08
C LEU A 6 -32.05 14.60 -2.23
N PHE A 7 -31.08 13.76 -2.60
CA PHE A 7 -30.73 12.59 -1.80
C PHE A 7 -30.32 12.97 -0.37
N LEU A 8 -29.44 13.96 -0.21
CA LEU A 8 -28.99 14.42 1.11
C LEU A 8 -30.15 14.89 1.99
N ILE A 9 -31.11 15.64 1.43
CA ILE A 9 -32.30 16.10 2.16
C ILE A 9 -33.14 14.91 2.63
N ILE A 10 -33.42 13.97 1.74
CA ILE A 10 -34.20 12.76 2.07
C ILE A 10 -33.53 11.98 3.21
N PHE A 11 -32.22 11.77 3.14
CA PHE A 11 -31.48 11.05 4.20
C PHE A 11 -31.41 11.82 5.51
N THR A 12 -31.31 13.15 5.45
CA THR A 12 -31.34 13.98 6.66
C THR A 12 -32.69 13.84 7.37
N VAL A 13 -33.79 13.84 6.62
CA VAL A 13 -35.13 13.62 7.17
C VAL A 13 -35.28 12.19 7.72
N GLU A 14 -34.84 11.18 6.98
CA GLU A 14 -34.87 9.78 7.42
C GLU A 14 -34.10 9.57 8.73
N ALA A 15 -32.87 10.08 8.82
CA ALA A 15 -32.04 10.00 10.01
C ALA A 15 -32.69 10.74 11.20
N PHE A 16 -33.21 11.93 10.97
CA PHE A 16 -33.88 12.73 12.01
C PHE A 16 -35.14 12.03 12.55
N LEU A 17 -35.97 11.46 11.67
CA LEU A 17 -37.14 10.69 12.06
C LEU A 17 -36.75 9.45 12.90
N LYS A 18 -35.71 8.72 12.50
CA LYS A 18 -35.21 7.57 13.28
C LYS A 18 -34.64 7.98 14.64
N VAL A 19 -33.95 9.11 14.73
CA VAL A 19 -33.41 9.65 15.99
C VAL A 19 -34.54 10.01 16.97
N ILE A 20 -35.61 10.63 16.49
CA ILE A 20 -36.78 10.97 17.32
C ILE A 20 -37.53 9.70 17.75
N ALA A 21 -37.73 8.75 16.83
CA ALA A 21 -38.52 7.54 17.10
C ALA A 21 -37.83 6.57 18.08
N TYR A 22 -36.51 6.37 17.96
CA TYR A 22 -35.75 5.44 18.81
C TYR A 22 -35.12 6.11 20.04
N GLY A 23 -35.07 7.45 20.07
CA GLY A 23 -34.33 8.22 21.07
C GLY A 23 -32.82 8.21 20.84
N LEU A 24 -32.16 9.31 21.22
CA LEU A 24 -30.74 9.53 20.93
C LEU A 24 -29.81 8.61 21.76
N LEU A 25 -30.02 8.51 23.08
CA LEU A 25 -29.06 7.87 24.00
C LEU A 25 -29.69 7.09 25.18
N PHE A 26 -30.86 7.45 25.69
CA PHE A 26 -31.36 6.97 27.00
C PHE A 26 -32.32 5.76 26.94
N HIS A 27 -32.55 5.15 25.78
CA HIS A 27 -33.37 3.95 25.64
C HIS A 27 -32.53 2.71 25.29
N PRO A 28 -32.92 1.50 25.73
CA PRO A 28 -32.18 0.26 25.45
C PRO A 28 -32.09 -0.07 23.95
N ASN A 29 -32.97 0.51 23.12
CA ASN A 29 -32.96 0.46 21.65
C ASN A 29 -32.51 1.80 21.02
N ALA A 30 -31.57 2.51 21.66
CA ALA A 30 -31.06 3.79 21.16
C ALA A 30 -30.51 3.67 19.73
N TYR A 31 -30.78 4.71 18.93
CA TYR A 31 -30.41 4.78 17.52
C TYR A 31 -28.90 4.54 17.28
N LEU A 32 -28.05 5.08 18.16
CA LEU A 32 -26.58 4.99 18.05
C LEU A 32 -26.01 3.62 18.43
N ARG A 33 -26.80 2.72 19.05
CA ARG A 33 -26.33 1.38 19.42
C ARG A 33 -26.34 0.40 18.24
N ASN A 34 -27.10 0.69 17.18
CA ASN A 34 -27.08 -0.09 15.96
C ASN A 34 -26.00 0.46 15.01
N GLY A 35 -24.96 -0.34 14.75
CA GLY A 35 -23.82 0.06 13.91
C GLY A 35 -24.21 0.50 12.49
N TRP A 36 -25.29 -0.04 11.93
CA TRP A 36 -25.78 0.35 10.61
C TRP A 36 -26.48 1.71 10.59
N ASN A 37 -27.18 2.05 11.67
CA ASN A 37 -27.79 3.37 11.85
C ASN A 37 -26.72 4.43 12.17
N LEU A 38 -25.68 4.06 12.92
CA LEU A 38 -24.53 4.93 13.17
C LEU A 38 -23.77 5.27 11.88
N LEU A 39 -23.57 4.30 10.99
CA LEU A 39 -22.97 4.52 9.67
C LEU A 39 -23.80 5.50 8.84
N ASP A 40 -25.12 5.30 8.80
CA ASP A 40 -26.06 6.19 8.10
C ASP A 40 -25.99 7.64 8.62
N PHE A 41 -25.97 7.80 9.95
CA PHE A 41 -25.80 9.09 10.61
C PHE A 41 -24.49 9.79 10.24
N ILE A 42 -23.37 9.06 10.26
CA ILE A 42 -22.05 9.61 9.87
C ILE A 42 -22.07 10.08 8.41
N ILE A 43 -22.66 9.31 7.49
CA ILE A 43 -22.77 9.68 6.07
C ILE A 43 -23.59 10.97 5.91
N VAL A 44 -24.69 11.12 6.65
CA VAL A 44 -25.53 12.34 6.62
C VAL A 44 -24.75 13.54 7.15
N VAL A 45 -24.05 13.41 8.29
CA VAL A 45 -23.26 14.50 8.90
C VAL A 45 -22.12 14.94 7.97
N VAL A 46 -21.34 14.00 7.43
CA VAL A 46 -20.26 14.30 6.48
C VAL A 46 -20.81 14.92 5.20
N GLY A 47 -21.96 14.42 4.70
CA GLY A 47 -22.64 14.97 3.53
C GLY A 47 -23.12 16.41 3.75
N LEU A 48 -23.74 16.68 4.90
CA LEU A 48 -24.25 18.01 5.27
C LEU A 48 -23.10 19.00 5.46
N PHE A 49 -22.03 18.60 6.16
CA PHE A 49 -20.83 19.42 6.33
C PHE A 49 -20.19 19.78 4.99
N SER A 50 -20.06 18.81 4.08
CA SER A 50 -19.55 19.04 2.72
C SER A 50 -20.43 20.02 1.92
N ALA A 51 -21.76 19.88 2.01
CA ALA A 51 -22.73 20.73 1.32
C ALA A 51 -22.75 22.18 1.85
N ILE A 52 -22.55 22.38 3.15
CA ILE A 52 -22.49 23.70 3.78
C ILE A 52 -21.19 24.41 3.39
N LEU A 53 -20.05 23.72 3.46
CA LEU A 53 -18.75 24.30 3.07
C LEU A 53 -18.70 24.68 1.57
N GLU A 54 -19.31 23.86 0.71
CA GLU A 54 -19.41 24.17 -0.73
C GLU A 54 -20.28 25.41 -1.00
N GLN A 55 -21.28 25.68 -0.17
CA GLN A 55 -22.14 26.87 -0.30
C GLN A 55 -21.50 28.11 0.31
N ALA A 56 -20.83 27.99 1.47
CA ALA A 56 -20.10 29.08 2.10
C ALA A 56 -19.01 29.63 1.16
N THR A 57 -18.26 28.76 0.49
CA THR A 57 -17.21 29.14 -0.47
C THR A 57 -17.74 29.73 -1.78
N LYS A 58 -19.01 29.47 -2.15
CA LYS A 58 -19.67 30.06 -3.33
C LYS A 58 -20.36 31.39 -3.03
N ALA A 59 -20.74 31.64 -1.78
CA ALA A 59 -21.40 32.88 -1.34
C ALA A 59 -20.39 34.02 -1.11
N ASP A 60 -19.17 33.70 -0.69
CA ASP A 60 -18.09 34.69 -0.51
C ASP A 60 -17.37 34.96 -1.84
N GLY A 61 -18.06 35.67 -2.74
CA GLY A 61 -17.50 36.22 -3.97
C GLY A 61 -16.66 37.49 -3.79
N ALA A 62 -16.39 37.96 -2.58
CA ALA A 62 -15.54 39.13 -2.35
C ALA A 62 -15.01 39.20 -0.91
N ASN A 63 -13.71 39.47 -0.81
CA ASN A 63 -12.95 39.96 0.35
C ASN A 63 -12.26 38.92 1.24
N ALA A 64 -10.96 38.78 0.93
CA ALA A 64 -9.85 38.65 1.86
C ALA A 64 -10.20 38.82 3.35
N LEU A 65 -10.08 37.74 4.11
CA LEU A 65 -9.44 37.79 5.41
C LEU A 65 -8.19 36.92 5.35
N GLY A 66 -7.03 37.57 5.34
CA GLY A 66 -5.72 36.97 5.55
C GLY A 66 -5.62 36.37 6.95
N GLY A 67 -6.27 35.22 7.14
CA GLY A 67 -6.14 34.35 8.29
C GLY A 67 -5.67 33.00 7.79
N LYS A 68 -4.48 32.59 8.23
CA LYS A 68 -3.85 31.30 7.97
C LYS A 68 -4.64 30.19 8.69
N GLY A 69 -5.88 29.94 8.27
CA GLY A 69 -6.83 29.10 8.98
C GLY A 69 -7.72 28.36 7.99
N ALA A 70 -7.30 27.16 7.62
CA ALA A 70 -8.12 26.13 6.98
C ALA A 70 -8.78 26.52 5.64
N GLY A 71 -7.97 26.81 4.62
CA GLY A 71 -8.39 26.59 3.24
C GLY A 71 -8.58 25.09 3.00
N PHE A 72 -9.72 24.53 3.44
CA PHE A 72 -10.07 23.15 3.18
C PHE A 72 -10.14 22.94 1.67
N ASP A 73 -9.35 22.01 1.15
CA ASP A 73 -9.39 21.58 -0.23
C ASP A 73 -10.81 21.08 -0.55
N VAL A 74 -11.61 21.92 -1.22
CA VAL A 74 -12.94 21.54 -1.73
C VAL A 74 -12.87 20.33 -2.67
N LYS A 75 -11.68 20.05 -3.21
CA LYS A 75 -11.36 18.81 -3.95
C LYS A 75 -11.41 17.57 -3.06
N ALA A 76 -10.89 17.62 -1.84
CA ALA A 76 -10.94 16.51 -0.88
C ALA A 76 -12.38 16.24 -0.41
N LEU A 77 -13.20 17.29 -0.26
CA LEU A 77 -14.61 17.15 0.11
C LEU A 77 -15.43 16.36 -0.92
N ARG A 78 -15.05 16.42 -2.19
CA ARG A 78 -15.68 15.62 -3.26
C ARG A 78 -15.43 14.12 -3.06
N ALA A 79 -14.33 13.72 -2.45
CA ALA A 79 -14.01 12.31 -2.21
C ALA A 79 -15.00 11.65 -1.24
N PHE A 80 -15.55 12.37 -0.26
CA PHE A 80 -16.52 11.80 0.69
C PHE A 80 -17.81 11.28 0.03
N ARG A 81 -18.11 11.71 -1.19
CA ARG A 81 -19.24 11.16 -1.96
C ARG A 81 -19.04 9.68 -2.29
N VAL A 82 -17.80 9.16 -2.25
CA VAL A 82 -17.46 7.72 -2.38
C VAL A 82 -18.02 6.87 -1.26
N LEU A 83 -18.37 7.47 -0.10
CA LEU A 83 -18.95 6.73 1.02
C LEU A 83 -20.45 6.47 0.82
N ARG A 84 -21.12 7.20 -0.08
CA ARG A 84 -22.58 7.11 -0.28
C ARG A 84 -23.07 5.73 -0.74
N PRO A 85 -22.38 4.97 -1.61
CA PRO A 85 -22.77 3.61 -1.95
C PRO A 85 -22.83 2.67 -0.73
N LEU A 86 -22.08 2.94 0.35
CA LEU A 86 -22.13 2.11 1.54
C LEU A 86 -23.50 2.13 2.24
N ARG A 87 -24.37 3.13 2.01
CA ARG A 87 -25.74 3.12 2.55
C ARG A 87 -26.64 2.04 1.93
N LEU A 88 -26.29 1.52 0.76
CA LEU A 88 -27.01 0.37 0.18
C LEU A 88 -26.88 -0.85 1.10
N VAL A 89 -25.77 -0.93 1.84
CA VAL A 89 -25.55 -1.96 2.85
C VAL A 89 -26.49 -1.79 4.03
N SER A 90 -26.65 -0.59 4.57
CA SER A 90 -27.57 -0.35 5.69
C SER A 90 -29.05 -0.47 5.29
N GLY A 91 -29.39 -0.26 4.02
CA GLY A 91 -30.75 -0.42 3.49
C GLY A 91 -31.16 -1.84 3.13
N VAL A 92 -30.22 -2.70 2.73
CA VAL A 92 -30.51 -4.07 2.26
C VAL A 92 -30.08 -5.11 3.30
N PRO A 93 -31.03 -5.79 3.98
CA PRO A 93 -30.69 -6.72 5.07
C PRO A 93 -29.85 -7.92 4.59
N SER A 94 -30.04 -8.37 3.35
CA SER A 94 -29.23 -9.45 2.76
C SER A 94 -27.74 -9.12 2.70
N LEU A 95 -27.37 -7.86 2.42
CA LEU A 95 -25.97 -7.43 2.34
C LEU A 95 -25.33 -7.30 3.72
N GLN A 96 -26.11 -6.92 4.73
CA GLN A 96 -25.67 -6.87 6.13
C GLN A 96 -25.26 -8.26 6.64
N VAL A 97 -26.02 -9.30 6.30
CA VAL A 97 -25.69 -10.68 6.68
C VAL A 97 -24.37 -11.13 6.06
N VAL A 98 -24.14 -10.81 4.78
CA VAL A 98 -22.89 -11.12 4.08
C VAL A 98 -21.70 -10.43 4.74
N LEU A 99 -21.77 -9.11 4.99
CA LEU A 99 -20.67 -8.38 5.62
C LEU A 99 -20.41 -8.80 7.06
N ASN A 100 -21.47 -9.07 7.84
CA ASN A 100 -21.31 -9.63 9.18
C ASN A 100 -20.60 -10.99 9.15
N SER A 101 -20.81 -11.78 8.11
CA SER A 101 -20.11 -13.06 7.92
C SER A 101 -18.63 -12.84 7.59
N ILE A 102 -18.31 -11.86 6.74
CA ILE A 102 -16.93 -11.47 6.41
C ILE A 102 -16.20 -10.94 7.65
N ILE A 103 -16.82 -10.04 8.42
CA ILE A 103 -16.21 -9.48 9.64
C ILE A 103 -15.94 -10.59 10.67
N LYS A 104 -16.88 -11.52 10.85
CA LYS A 104 -16.67 -12.69 11.73
C LYS A 104 -15.52 -13.58 11.27
N ALA A 105 -15.34 -13.75 9.95
CA ALA A 105 -14.23 -14.50 9.39
C ALA A 105 -12.88 -13.77 9.50
N MET A 106 -12.87 -12.42 9.61
CA MET A 106 -11.65 -11.63 9.74
C MET A 106 -10.99 -11.76 11.13
N VAL A 107 -11.78 -11.95 12.19
CA VAL A 107 -11.28 -12.08 13.57
C VAL A 107 -10.23 -13.20 13.73
N PRO A 108 -10.44 -14.45 13.28
CA PRO A 108 -9.41 -15.48 13.38
C PRO A 108 -8.18 -15.20 12.51
N LEU A 109 -8.35 -14.52 11.36
CA LEU A 109 -7.23 -14.13 10.50
C LEU A 109 -6.33 -13.07 11.14
N LEU A 110 -6.86 -12.27 12.07
CA LEU A 110 -6.08 -11.24 12.79
C LEU A 110 -4.90 -11.86 13.55
N HIS A 111 -5.06 -13.03 14.16
CA HIS A 111 -3.96 -13.71 14.87
C HIS A 111 -2.83 -14.10 13.93
N ILE A 112 -3.16 -14.58 12.73
CA ILE A 112 -2.18 -14.93 11.69
C ILE A 112 -1.52 -13.65 11.15
N ALA A 113 -2.31 -12.60 10.90
CA ALA A 113 -1.81 -11.31 10.45
C ALA A 113 -0.84 -10.68 11.46
N LEU A 114 -1.10 -10.80 12.76
CA LEU A 114 -0.19 -10.34 13.81
C LEU A 114 1.12 -11.12 13.82
N LEU A 115 1.08 -12.43 13.60
CA LEU A 115 2.30 -13.24 13.47
C LEU A 115 3.12 -12.81 12.26
N VAL A 116 2.48 -12.62 11.10
CA VAL A 116 3.15 -12.15 9.88
C VAL A 116 3.74 -10.75 10.08
N LEU A 117 3.02 -9.83 10.74
CA LEU A 117 3.53 -8.50 11.07
C LEU A 117 4.79 -8.58 11.95
N PHE A 118 4.81 -9.45 12.96
CA PHE A 118 5.99 -9.63 13.81
C PHE A 118 7.20 -10.15 13.01
N VAL A 119 6.99 -11.08 12.09
CA VAL A 119 8.02 -11.58 11.18
C VAL A 119 8.54 -10.47 10.26
N ILE A 120 7.65 -9.62 9.72
CA ILE A 120 8.04 -8.45 8.92
C ILE A 120 8.95 -7.51 9.71
N ILE A 121 8.61 -7.24 10.98
CA ILE A 121 9.42 -6.36 11.85
C ILE A 121 10.83 -6.92 12.04
N ILE A 122 10.96 -8.22 12.34
CA ILE A 122 12.28 -8.86 12.51
C ILE A 122 13.12 -8.72 11.24
N TYR A 123 12.57 -9.09 10.08
CA TYR A 123 13.30 -8.99 8.82
C TYR A 123 13.58 -7.55 8.39
N ALA A 124 12.72 -6.59 8.76
CA ALA A 124 12.93 -5.17 8.49
C ALA A 124 14.11 -4.63 9.31
N ILE A 125 14.23 -4.99 10.60
CA ILE A 125 15.37 -4.60 11.45
C ILE A 125 16.66 -5.21 10.91
N ILE A 126 16.65 -6.52 10.60
CA ILE A 126 17.82 -7.19 10.00
C ILE A 126 18.22 -6.52 8.69
N GLY A 127 17.25 -6.19 7.83
CA GLY A 127 17.49 -5.52 6.55
C GLY A 127 18.04 -4.10 6.72
N LEU A 128 17.53 -3.35 7.70
CA LEU A 128 18.00 -1.99 8.01
C LEU A 128 19.46 -2.01 8.46
N GLU A 129 19.79 -2.82 9.45
CA GLU A 129 21.17 -2.91 9.96
C GLU A 129 22.17 -3.36 8.88
N LEU A 130 21.75 -4.23 7.96
CA LEU A 130 22.64 -4.79 6.94
C LEU A 130 22.79 -3.89 5.70
N PHE A 131 21.74 -3.14 5.33
CA PHE A 131 21.66 -2.47 4.03
C PHE A 131 21.42 -0.96 4.10
N MET A 132 21.45 -0.35 5.29
CA MET A 132 21.35 1.10 5.44
C MET A 132 22.42 1.82 4.60
N GLY A 133 21.96 2.76 3.77
CA GLY A 133 22.79 3.61 2.93
C GLY A 133 23.38 2.95 1.69
N LYS A 134 23.21 1.64 1.48
CA LYS A 134 23.87 0.91 0.38
C LYS A 134 23.20 1.09 -0.99
N MET A 135 21.94 1.50 -1.04
CA MET A 135 21.16 1.60 -2.29
C MET A 135 21.19 2.98 -2.96
N HIS A 136 21.95 3.95 -2.44
CA HIS A 136 22.03 5.32 -2.98
C HIS A 136 23.14 5.53 -4.01
N LYS A 137 23.84 4.47 -4.39
CA LYS A 137 24.94 4.52 -5.37
C LYS A 137 24.46 3.99 -6.71
N THR A 138 24.59 4.77 -7.77
CA THR A 138 24.30 4.34 -9.15
C THR A 138 25.37 4.83 -10.13
N CYS A 139 25.31 4.34 -11.36
CA CYS A 139 26.27 4.68 -12.41
C CYS A 139 25.89 6.01 -13.08
N TYR A 140 26.80 6.97 -13.08
CA TYR A 140 26.67 8.26 -13.76
C TYR A 140 27.68 8.37 -14.90
N ASN A 141 27.30 9.04 -15.99
CA ASN A 141 28.21 9.32 -17.11
C ASN A 141 29.31 10.31 -16.69
N GLN A 142 30.56 10.08 -17.11
CA GLN A 142 31.68 10.99 -16.82
C GLN A 142 31.60 12.33 -17.59
N GLU A 143 30.88 12.37 -18.72
CA GLU A 143 30.97 13.46 -19.70
C GLU A 143 29.75 14.41 -19.74
N GLY A 144 28.84 14.36 -18.76
CA GLY A 144 27.62 15.18 -18.74
C GLY A 144 27.48 16.08 -17.51
N ILE A 145 27.12 17.35 -17.73
CA ILE A 145 26.87 18.41 -16.72
C ILE A 145 25.54 18.20 -15.94
N ALA A 146 25.03 16.97 -15.86
CA ALA A 146 23.79 16.70 -15.15
C ALA A 146 23.92 15.43 -14.33
N ASP A 147 23.52 15.50 -13.05
CA ASP A 147 23.39 14.37 -12.11
C ASP A 147 22.25 13.43 -12.53
N VAL A 148 22.27 12.98 -13.79
CA VAL A 148 21.29 12.06 -14.37
C VAL A 148 21.95 10.68 -14.45
N PRO A 149 21.30 9.63 -13.93
CA PRO A 149 21.79 8.27 -14.05
C PRO A 149 22.02 7.90 -15.52
N ALA A 150 23.03 7.06 -15.78
CA ALA A 150 23.40 6.64 -17.14
C ALA A 150 22.38 5.67 -17.78
N GLU A 151 21.53 5.05 -16.98
CA GLU A 151 20.53 4.05 -17.39
C GLU A 151 19.11 4.60 -17.12
N ASP A 152 18.15 4.31 -18.01
CA ASP A 152 16.72 4.67 -17.83
C ASP A 152 16.10 4.00 -16.59
N ASP A 153 16.52 2.76 -16.30
CA ASP A 153 16.19 2.02 -15.08
C ASP A 153 17.46 1.87 -14.22
N PRO A 154 17.81 2.88 -13.41
CA PRO A 154 19.02 2.85 -12.63
C PRO A 154 18.97 1.72 -11.59
N SER A 155 20.06 0.98 -11.50
CA SER A 155 20.26 -0.06 -10.50
C SER A 155 21.47 0.25 -9.61
N PRO A 156 21.46 -0.23 -8.35
CA PRO A 156 22.58 0.00 -7.44
C PRO A 156 23.91 -0.52 -8.01
N CYS A 157 24.97 0.26 -7.88
CA CYS A 157 26.34 -0.13 -8.25
C CYS A 157 27.23 -0.29 -7.01
N ALA A 158 28.22 -1.17 -7.12
CA ALA A 158 29.30 -1.27 -6.13
C ALA A 158 30.55 -0.53 -6.63
N LEU A 159 31.41 -0.14 -5.68
CA LEU A 159 32.74 0.37 -6.02
C LEU A 159 33.57 -0.72 -6.70
N GLU A 160 34.57 -0.31 -7.49
CA GLU A 160 35.51 -1.19 -8.21
C GLU A 160 36.13 -2.30 -7.33
N THR A 161 36.28 -2.04 -6.02
CA THR A 161 36.84 -2.98 -5.04
C THR A 161 35.84 -3.99 -4.47
N GLY A 162 34.55 -3.86 -4.80
CA GLY A 162 33.47 -4.73 -4.31
C GLY A 162 33.09 -5.85 -5.30
N HIS A 163 32.44 -6.89 -4.79
CA HIS A 163 31.91 -8.01 -5.60
C HIS A 163 30.54 -7.72 -6.23
N GLY A 164 30.18 -6.45 -6.32
CA GLY A 164 28.89 -6.01 -6.78
C GLY A 164 28.82 -5.67 -8.26
N ARG A 165 27.69 -5.12 -8.70
CA ARG A 165 27.53 -4.67 -10.09
C ARG A 165 28.49 -3.52 -10.36
N GLN A 166 29.39 -3.72 -11.31
CA GLN A 166 30.31 -2.69 -11.78
C GLN A 166 29.67 -1.88 -12.91
N CYS A 167 30.01 -0.60 -12.96
CA CYS A 167 29.56 0.31 -14.00
C CYS A 167 30.29 0.02 -15.33
N GLN A 168 29.63 0.23 -16.47
CA GLN A 168 30.25 0.00 -17.79
C GLN A 168 31.22 1.13 -18.16
N ASN A 169 32.16 0.85 -19.09
CA ASN A 169 33.21 1.80 -19.50
C ASN A 169 32.65 3.20 -19.83
N GLY A 170 33.18 4.22 -19.14
CA GLY A 170 32.75 5.63 -19.28
C GLY A 170 31.74 6.10 -18.21
N THR A 171 31.28 5.21 -17.33
CA THR A 171 30.41 5.55 -16.18
C THR A 171 31.11 5.32 -14.85
N VAL A 172 30.81 6.16 -13.85
CA VAL A 172 31.37 6.06 -12.49
C VAL A 172 30.26 5.82 -11.50
N CYS A 173 30.49 4.88 -10.58
CA CYS A 173 29.61 4.64 -9.44
C CYS A 173 29.74 5.79 -8.44
N LYS A 174 28.70 6.64 -8.32
CA LYS A 174 28.67 7.76 -7.38
C LYS A 174 27.43 7.68 -6.48
N PRO A 175 27.54 8.12 -5.21
CA PRO A 175 26.37 8.38 -4.38
C PRO A 175 25.62 9.62 -4.90
N GLY A 176 24.30 9.66 -4.74
CA GLY A 176 23.48 10.80 -5.17
C GLY A 176 22.13 10.41 -5.79
N TRP A 177 21.83 9.11 -5.84
CA TRP A 177 20.56 8.60 -6.33
C TRP A 177 19.60 8.35 -5.16
N ASP A 178 18.34 8.75 -5.30
CA ASP A 178 17.28 8.55 -4.30
C ASP A 178 17.01 7.06 -3.98
N GLY A 179 17.48 6.15 -4.85
CA GLY A 179 17.31 4.71 -4.71
C GLY A 179 16.22 4.13 -5.63
N PRO A 180 16.07 2.81 -5.65
CA PRO A 180 15.18 2.14 -6.61
C PRO A 180 13.72 2.58 -6.41
N LYS A 181 12.98 2.62 -7.52
CA LYS A 181 11.57 3.09 -7.57
C LYS A 181 11.38 4.47 -6.91
N HIS A 182 12.22 5.44 -7.25
CA HIS A 182 12.20 6.81 -6.69
C HIS A 182 12.37 6.83 -5.16
N GLY A 183 13.23 5.97 -4.63
CA GLY A 183 13.52 5.89 -3.20
C GLY A 183 12.42 5.28 -2.35
N ILE A 184 11.45 4.57 -2.93
CA ILE A 184 10.42 3.86 -2.15
C ILE A 184 10.97 2.54 -1.58
N THR A 185 11.73 1.80 -2.38
CA THR A 185 12.26 0.49 -2.00
C THR A 185 13.67 0.64 -1.44
N ASN A 186 13.76 1.06 -0.17
CA ASN A 186 15.03 1.24 0.54
C ASN A 186 15.01 0.62 1.96
N PHE A 187 16.20 0.53 2.58
CA PHE A 187 16.41 0.01 3.94
C PHE A 187 16.95 1.10 4.89
N ASP A 188 16.76 2.38 4.56
CA ASP A 188 17.35 3.48 5.34
C ASP A 188 16.51 3.88 6.54
N ASN A 189 15.20 3.66 6.44
CA ASN A 189 14.25 3.90 7.51
C ASN A 189 13.46 2.64 7.82
N PHE A 190 13.06 2.50 9.09
CA PHE A 190 12.28 1.35 9.54
C PHE A 190 10.98 1.16 8.74
N ALA A 191 10.27 2.24 8.39
CA ALA A 191 9.03 2.16 7.61
C ALA A 191 9.25 1.69 6.16
N PHE A 192 10.28 2.19 5.48
CA PHE A 192 10.61 1.76 4.11
C PHE A 192 11.17 0.33 4.09
N ALA A 193 11.95 -0.05 5.10
CA ALA A 193 12.40 -1.42 5.30
C ALA A 193 11.22 -2.39 5.46
N MET A 194 10.22 -2.04 6.28
CA MET A 194 8.99 -2.83 6.42
C MET A 194 8.21 -2.93 5.10
N LEU A 195 8.07 -1.83 4.35
CA LEU A 195 7.40 -1.84 3.06
C LEU A 195 8.10 -2.75 2.04
N THR A 196 9.43 -2.68 1.99
CA THR A 196 10.26 -3.49 1.09
C THR A 196 10.18 -4.99 1.45
N VAL A 197 10.19 -5.32 2.74
CA VAL A 197 10.01 -6.70 3.23
C VAL A 197 8.59 -7.20 2.93
N PHE A 198 7.57 -6.36 3.13
CA PHE A 198 6.20 -6.69 2.80
C PHE A 198 6.04 -7.00 1.31
N GLN A 199 6.58 -6.16 0.43
CA GLN A 199 6.62 -6.39 -1.02
C GLN A 199 7.26 -7.75 -1.34
N CYS A 200 8.40 -8.06 -0.71
CA CYS A 200 9.08 -9.35 -0.88
C CYS A 200 8.23 -10.56 -0.46
N ILE A 201 7.49 -10.46 0.66
CA ILE A 201 6.61 -11.54 1.16
C ILE A 201 5.39 -11.74 0.25
N THR A 202 4.88 -10.66 -0.36
CA THR A 202 3.77 -10.75 -1.34
C THR A 202 4.19 -11.35 -2.67
N MET A 203 5.46 -11.71 -2.85
CA MET A 203 6.03 -12.29 -4.07
C MET A 203 5.92 -11.39 -5.31
N GLU A 204 5.81 -10.08 -5.10
CA GLU A 204 5.81 -9.06 -6.15
C GLU A 204 7.14 -8.31 -6.08
N GLY A 205 7.85 -8.16 -7.20
CA GLY A 205 9.13 -7.43 -7.25
C GLY A 205 10.28 -7.98 -6.37
N TRP A 206 10.10 -9.12 -5.69
CA TRP A 206 11.07 -9.66 -4.73
C TRP A 206 12.42 -10.02 -5.37
N THR A 207 12.41 -10.43 -6.63
CA THR A 207 13.61 -10.74 -7.42
C THR A 207 14.48 -9.51 -7.59
N ASP A 208 13.88 -8.35 -7.85
CA ASP A 208 14.61 -7.10 -8.10
C ASP A 208 15.32 -6.66 -6.82
N VAL A 209 14.60 -6.70 -5.69
CA VAL A 209 15.17 -6.43 -4.37
C VAL A 209 16.25 -7.44 -4.00
N LEU A 210 16.12 -8.71 -4.42
CA LEU A 210 17.18 -9.71 -4.23
C LEU A 210 18.41 -9.36 -5.06
N TYR A 211 18.27 -9.08 -6.35
CA TYR A 211 19.38 -8.75 -7.24
C TYR A 211 20.13 -7.52 -6.74
N TRP A 212 19.41 -6.45 -6.40
CA TRP A 212 20.00 -5.24 -5.84
C TRP A 212 20.80 -5.50 -4.54
N ARG A 213 20.37 -6.45 -3.71
CA ARG A 213 21.09 -6.81 -2.46
C ARG A 213 22.29 -7.73 -2.70
N VAL A 214 22.14 -8.74 -3.56
CA VAL A 214 23.22 -9.68 -3.89
C VAL A 214 24.40 -8.96 -4.52
N PHE A 215 24.13 -8.00 -5.40
CA PHE A 215 25.15 -7.18 -6.05
C PHE A 215 25.67 -6.01 -5.18
N GLN A 216 25.28 -5.92 -3.90
CA GLN A 216 25.79 -4.89 -2.96
C GLN A 216 26.53 -5.48 -1.76
N ARG A 217 26.82 -6.80 -1.77
CA ARG A 217 27.72 -7.39 -0.78
C ARG A 217 29.13 -6.84 -0.99
N GLU A 218 29.46 -5.80 -0.22
CA GLU A 218 30.84 -5.53 0.15
C GLU A 218 31.38 -6.79 0.80
N GLY A 219 32.35 -7.43 0.15
CA GLY A 219 33.11 -8.49 0.76
C GLY A 219 33.88 -7.89 1.93
N GLU A 220 33.51 -8.26 3.15
CA GLU A 220 34.49 -8.38 4.21
C GLU A 220 35.55 -9.34 3.68
N GLY A 221 36.78 -8.84 3.52
CA GLY A 221 37.75 -9.43 2.62
C GLY A 221 38.03 -10.91 2.90
N GLN A 222 37.75 -11.79 1.92
CA GLN A 222 38.44 -13.07 1.78
C GLN A 222 38.23 -13.69 0.38
N GLY A 223 39.09 -13.32 -0.58
CA GLY A 223 39.47 -14.13 -1.75
C GLY A 223 38.40 -14.46 -2.82
N PRO A 224 38.81 -14.98 -3.99
CA PRO A 224 37.92 -15.24 -5.12
C PRO A 224 37.14 -16.54 -4.90
N GLY A 225 35.99 -16.44 -4.23
CA GLY A 225 35.04 -17.54 -4.06
C GLY A 225 33.99 -17.55 -5.16
N ARG A 226 33.99 -18.61 -5.97
CA ARG A 226 32.97 -18.95 -6.98
C ARG A 226 31.55 -18.80 -6.41
N PHE A 227 30.69 -18.04 -7.11
CA PHE A 227 29.28 -17.81 -6.76
C PHE A 227 28.50 -19.12 -6.51
N PRO A 228 27.55 -19.15 -5.56
CA PRO A 228 26.54 -20.20 -5.53
C PRO A 228 25.41 -19.85 -6.51
N GLU A 229 25.46 -20.44 -7.69
CA GLU A 229 24.39 -20.49 -8.71
C GLU A 229 23.06 -21.07 -8.15
N ALA A 230 23.11 -21.67 -6.95
CA ALA A 230 22.01 -22.39 -6.33
C ALA A 230 20.87 -21.52 -5.74
N ALA A 231 21.09 -20.23 -5.45
CA ALA A 231 20.06 -19.41 -4.78
C ALA A 231 18.94 -18.94 -5.73
N GLY A 232 19.26 -18.68 -7.00
CA GLY A 232 18.28 -18.28 -8.02
C GLY A 232 17.43 -19.45 -8.53
N GLU A 233 18.04 -20.61 -8.76
CA GLU A 233 17.33 -21.81 -9.23
C GLU A 233 16.40 -22.42 -8.18
N ALA A 234 16.73 -22.35 -6.89
CA ALA A 234 15.89 -22.88 -5.83
C ALA A 234 14.57 -22.09 -5.65
N ALA A 235 14.59 -20.78 -5.94
CA ALA A 235 13.41 -19.93 -5.84
C ALA A 235 12.54 -20.00 -7.11
N ALA A 236 13.15 -20.06 -8.30
CA ALA A 236 12.42 -20.25 -9.56
C ALA A 236 11.65 -21.58 -9.62
N ARG A 237 12.20 -22.66 -9.01
CA ARG A 237 11.52 -23.96 -8.96
C ARG A 237 10.31 -24.00 -8.02
N ARG A 238 10.16 -23.09 -7.06
CA ARG A 238 8.98 -23.03 -6.17
C ARG A 238 7.79 -22.29 -6.79
N GLY A 239 8.02 -21.40 -7.75
CA GLY A 239 6.94 -20.74 -8.51
C GLY A 239 6.27 -21.63 -9.57
N SER A 240 6.86 -22.79 -9.87
CA SER A 240 6.41 -23.68 -10.96
C SER A 240 5.72 -24.98 -10.49
N GLN A 241 5.41 -25.15 -9.20
CA GLN A 241 4.62 -26.30 -8.74
C GLN A 241 3.12 -26.04 -8.93
N ARG A 242 2.69 -26.10 -10.19
CA ARG A 242 1.28 -26.26 -10.57
C ARG A 242 0.96 -27.77 -10.46
N LEU A 243 0.08 -28.12 -9.51
CA LEU A 243 -0.64 -29.37 -9.26
C LEU A 243 -0.32 -30.62 -10.12
N PRO A 244 0.02 -31.79 -9.53
CA PRO A 244 0.02 -33.06 -10.24
C PRO A 244 -1.39 -33.67 -10.23
N GLY A 245 -1.99 -33.90 -11.40
CA GLY A 245 -3.27 -34.59 -11.48
C GLY A 245 -3.75 -34.80 -12.90
N LEU A 246 -3.82 -36.08 -13.29
CA LEU A 246 -4.52 -36.67 -14.44
C LEU A 246 -3.80 -36.60 -15.80
N ASP A 247 -3.09 -37.67 -16.14
CA ASP A 247 -3.22 -38.21 -17.50
C ASP A 247 -3.41 -39.73 -17.46
N HIS A 248 -4.33 -40.18 -18.29
CA HIS A 248 -4.92 -41.51 -18.34
C HIS A 248 -3.94 -42.55 -18.88
N SER A 249 -3.77 -43.64 -18.13
CA SER A 249 -3.12 -44.86 -18.59
C SER A 249 -3.94 -45.54 -19.69
N GLY A 250 -3.55 -45.32 -20.95
CA GLY A 250 -4.05 -46.02 -22.13
C GLY A 250 -3.10 -47.15 -22.57
N ARG A 251 -3.57 -48.39 -22.45
CA ARG A 251 -2.96 -49.67 -22.88
C ARG A 251 -2.23 -49.62 -24.22
N ARG A 252 -1.10 -50.34 -24.32
CA ARG A 252 -0.88 -51.29 -25.42
C ARG A 252 0.07 -52.44 -25.02
N HIS A 253 -0.48 -53.65 -25.14
CA HIS A 253 0.17 -54.96 -24.97
C HIS A 253 1.31 -55.19 -25.97
N ARG A 254 2.33 -55.96 -25.54
CA ARG A 254 3.06 -56.91 -26.39
C ARG A 254 3.61 -58.05 -25.53
N SER A 255 3.48 -59.27 -26.04
CA SER A 255 3.78 -60.60 -25.45
C SER A 255 2.69 -61.17 -24.54
#